data_AF-A0A0N1EEG9-F1
#
_entry.id   AF-A0A0N1EEG9-F1
#
_cell.length_a   1.000
_cell.length_b   1.000
_cell.length_c   1.000
_cell.angle_alpha   90.00
_cell.angle_beta   90.00
_cell.angle_gamma   90.00
#
_symmetry.space_group_name_H-M   'P 1'
#
loop_
_entity.id
_entity.type
_entity.pdbx_description
1 polymer ?
#
loop_
_entity_poly.entity_id
_entity_poly.type
_entity_poly.pdbx_seq_one_letter_code
_entity_poly.pdbx_strand_id
1 'polypeptide(L)' 'MKVKIDSPMGRRQYSRRLGCIEPVFGNITVNKGMNKLTLRGQTKVNAQWQLYCLVHNLEKLRNTIH' A
#
# COMPACT_ATOMS: atom_id res chain seq x y z
N MET A 1 -5.04 7.59 -17.43
CA MET A 1 -4.96 8.08 -16.03
C MET A 1 -5.21 9.59 -15.92
N LYS A 2 -4.67 10.43 -16.80
CA LYS A 2 -4.83 11.90 -16.79
C LYS A 2 -6.29 12.39 -16.70
N VAL A 3 -7.15 11.99 -17.64
CA VAL A 3 -8.55 12.49 -17.72
C VAL A 3 -9.38 12.30 -16.44
N LYS A 4 -9.20 11.19 -15.71
CA LYS A 4 -9.97 10.93 -14.47
C LYS A 4 -9.49 11.76 -13.27
N ILE A 5 -8.19 12.06 -13.21
CA ILE A 5 -7.58 12.81 -12.09
C ILE A 5 -7.68 14.32 -12.33
N ASP A 6 -7.65 14.75 -13.60
CA ASP A 6 -7.60 16.17 -13.96
C ASP A 6 -8.93 16.92 -13.75
N SER A 7 -10.05 16.20 -13.56
CA SER A 7 -11.30 16.82 -13.14
C SER A 7 -11.20 17.41 -11.72
N PRO A 8 -11.91 18.51 -11.39
CA PRO A 8 -11.89 19.07 -10.04
C PRO A 8 -12.28 18.07 -8.94
N MET A 9 -13.23 17.16 -9.23
CA MET A 9 -13.60 16.08 -8.33
C MET A 9 -12.51 15.02 -8.20
N GLY A 10 -11.94 14.59 -9.33
CA GLY A 10 -10.84 13.63 -9.37
C GLY A 10 -9.61 14.12 -8.60
N ARG A 11 -9.26 15.39 -8.74
CA ARG A 11 -8.13 16.01 -8.05
C ARG A 11 -8.34 16.07 -6.54
N ARG A 12 -9.55 16.44 -6.09
CA ARG A 12 -9.93 16.42 -4.66
C ARG A 12 -9.93 15.02 -4.05
N GLN A 13 -10.29 13.99 -4.82
CA GLN A 13 -10.27 12.62 -4.34
C GLN A 13 -8.85 12.05 -4.35
N TYR A 14 -8.06 12.39 -5.36
CA TYR A 14 -6.68 11.95 -5.49
C TYR A 14 -5.79 12.54 -4.38
N SER A 15 -5.98 13.80 -3.99
CA SER A 15 -5.20 14.42 -2.91
C SER A 15 -5.32 13.68 -1.57
N ARG A 16 -6.46 13.02 -1.30
CA ARG A 16 -6.68 12.22 -0.09
C ARG A 16 -5.85 10.94 -0.05
N ARG A 17 -5.35 10.47 -1.20
CA ARG A 17 -4.57 9.22 -1.26
C ARG A 17 -3.29 9.31 -0.47
N LEU A 18 -2.65 10.48 -0.41
CA LEU A 18 -1.44 10.68 0.37
C LEU A 18 -1.68 10.26 1.84
N GLY A 19 -2.70 10.81 2.48
CA GLY A 19 -3.02 10.47 3.87
C GLY A 19 -3.44 9.01 4.08
N CYS A 20 -4.04 8.38 3.08
CA CYS A 20 -4.49 6.98 3.19
C CYS A 20 -3.39 5.96 2.92
N ILE A 21 -2.48 6.24 1.99
CA ILE A 21 -1.52 5.25 1.48
C ILE A 21 -0.15 5.34 2.16
N GLU A 22 0.30 6.54 2.54
CA GLU A 22 1.60 6.74 3.20
C GLU A 22 1.72 5.91 4.49
N PRO A 23 0.69 5.79 5.37
CA PRO A 23 0.79 4.95 6.56
C PRO A 23 0.95 3.47 6.25
N VAL A 24 0.35 2.98 5.14
CA VAL A 24 0.47 1.59 4.70
C VAL A 24 1.91 1.31 4.26
N PHE A 25 2.47 2.19 3.42
CA PHE A 25 3.86 2.07 2.97
C PHE A 25 4.86 2.25 4.12
N GLY A 26 4.64 3.20 5.02
CA GLY A 26 5.48 3.41 6.20
C GLY A 26 5.49 2.18 7.12
N ASN A 27 4.33 1.55 7.34
CA ASN A 27 4.27 0.32 8.12
C ASN A 27 5.07 -0.81 7.43
N ILE A 28 4.79 -1.09 6.16
CA ILE A 28 5.45 -2.19 5.44
C ILE A 28 6.96 -1.98 5.33
N THR A 29 7.39 -0.79 4.89
CA THR A 29 8.79 -0.56 4.52
C THR A 29 9.65 -0.12 5.70
N VAL A 30 9.18 0.83 6.52
CA VAL A 30 9.96 1.40 7.63
C VAL A 30 9.79 0.56 8.89
N ASN A 31 8.56 0.31 9.32
CA ASN A 31 8.32 -0.36 10.62
C ASN A 31 8.65 -1.86 10.55
N LYS A 32 8.33 -2.53 9.43
CA LYS A 32 8.54 -3.97 9.27
C LYS A 32 9.79 -4.32 8.46
N GLY A 33 10.49 -3.34 7.89
CA GLY A 33 11.71 -3.56 7.11
C GLY A 33 11.51 -4.32 5.79
N MET A 34 10.26 -4.49 5.33
CA MET A 34 9.93 -5.20 4.07
C MET A 34 10.09 -4.28 2.86
N ASN A 35 11.28 -3.69 2.71
CA ASN A 35 11.60 -2.67 1.71
C ASN A 35 12.35 -3.22 0.47
N LYS A 36 12.56 -4.53 0.40
CA LYS A 36 13.24 -5.20 -0.72
C LYS A 36 12.38 -6.32 -1.28
N LEU A 37 12.40 -6.42 -2.60
CA LEU A 37 11.87 -7.54 -3.36
C LEU A 37 13.05 -8.46 -3.70
N THR A 38 12.98 -9.70 -3.26
CA THR A 38 14.10 -10.67 -3.34
C THR A 38 13.90 -11.72 -4.41
N LEU A 39 12.69 -11.80 -4.99
CA LEU A 39 12.35 -12.75 -6.04
C LEU A 39 12.57 -12.14 -7.43
N ARG A 40 12.80 -13.00 -8.44
CA ARG A 40 12.93 -12.60 -9.84
C ARG A 40 11.69 -12.99 -10.64
N GLY A 41 11.24 -12.08 -11.50
CA GLY A 41 10.07 -12.25 -12.37
C GLY A 41 8.80 -11.65 -11.77
N GLN A 42 7.99 -11.02 -12.63
CA GLN A 42 6.82 -10.23 -12.23
C GLN A 42 5.85 -11.01 -11.35
N THR A 43 5.53 -12.25 -11.74
CA THR A 43 4.59 -13.10 -10.98
C THR A 43 5.06 -13.33 -9.55
N LYS A 44 6.34 -13.66 -9.35
CA LYS A 44 6.91 -13.93 -8.03
C LYS A 44 7.00 -12.67 -7.18
N VAL A 45 7.46 -11.57 -7.78
CA VAL A 45 7.51 -10.25 -7.14
C VAL A 45 6.12 -9.79 -6.70
N ASN A 46 5.10 -9.99 -7.54
CA ASN A 46 3.72 -9.64 -7.20
C ASN A 46 3.22 -10.45 -6.01
N ALA A 47 3.48 -11.76 -5.98
CA ALA A 47 3.14 -12.61 -4.84
C ALA A 47 3.86 -12.16 -3.55
N GLN A 48 5.14 -11.80 -3.63
CA GLN A 48 5.89 -11.25 -2.49
C GLN A 48 5.28 -9.94 -1.98
N TRP A 49 4.91 -9.03 -2.89
CA TRP A 49 4.26 -7.77 -2.51
C TRP A 49 2.88 -7.99 -1.87
N GLN A 50 2.08 -8.91 -2.40
CA GLN A 50 0.79 -9.29 -1.81
C GLN A 50 0.95 -9.86 -0.41
N LEU A 51 2.01 -10.66 -0.17
CA LEU A 51 2.33 -11.15 1.17
C LEU A 51 2.66 -10.01 2.14
N TYR A 52 3.44 -9.01 1.71
CA TYR A 52 3.74 -7.84 2.54
C TYR A 52 2.47 -7.05 2.90
N CYS A 53 1.56 -6.90 1.93
CA CYS A 53 0.26 -6.27 2.16
C CYS A 53 -0.62 -7.08 3.13
N LEU A 54 -0.60 -8.40 3.02
CA LEU A 54 -1.33 -9.29 3.94
C LEU A 54 -0.85 -9.10 5.37
N VAL A 55 0.46 -9.04 5.60
CA VAL A 55 1.04 -8.82 6.94
C VAL A 55 0.57 -7.49 7.55
N HIS A 56 0.53 -6.41 6.75
CA HIS A 56 -0.04 -5.13 7.19
C HIS A 56 -1.53 -5.25 7.56
N ASN A 57 -2.33 -5.90 6.71
CA ASN A 57 -3.77 -6.06 6.93
C ASN A 57 -4.08 -6.91 8.17
N LEU A 58 -3.32 -7.98 8.41
CA LEU A 58 -3.46 -8.82 9.60
C LEU A 58 -3.20 -8.04 10.89
N GLU A 59 -2.14 -7.22 10.91
CA GLU A 59 -1.87 -6.33 12.03
C GLU A 59 -3.02 -5.33 12.26
N LYS A 60 -3.54 -4.74 11.18
CA LYS A 60 -4.68 -3.82 11.26
C LYS A 60 -5.92 -4.50 11.85
N LEU A 61 -6.23 -5.73 11.41
CA LEU A 61 -7.35 -6.52 11.94
C LEU A 61 -7.15 -6.82 13.42
N ARG A 62 -5.97 -7.30 13.82
CA ARG A 62 -5.64 -7.55 15.23
C ARG A 62 -5.89 -6.31 16.09
N ASN A 63 -5.44 -5.15 15.64
CA ASN A 63 -5.59 -3.90 16.39
C ASN A 63 -7.05 -3.37 16.41
N THR A 64 -7.93 -3.88 15.54
CA THR A 64 -9.35 -3.46 15.46
C THR A 64 -10.28 -4.40 16.24
N ILE A 65 -9.86 -5.65 16.47
CA ILE A 65 -10.66 -6.70 17.15
C ILE A 65 -10.33 -6.75 18.66
N HIS A 66 -9.78 -5.69 19.24
CA HIS A 66 -9.56 -5.50 20.69
C HIS A 66 -10.35 -4.30 21.16
#